data_AF-A0A7S2NGF7-F1
#
_entry.id   AF-A0A7S2NGF7-F1
#
_cell.length_a   1.000
_cell.length_b   1.000
_cell.length_c   1.000
_cell.angle_alpha   90.00
_cell.angle_beta   90.00
_cell.angle_gamma   90.00
#
_symmetry.space_group_name_H-M   'P 1'
#
loop_
_entity.id
_entity.type
_entity.pdbx_description
1 polymer ?
#
loop_
_entity_poly.entity_id
_entity_poly.type
_entity_poly.pdbx_seq_one_letter_code
_entity_poly.pdbx_strand_id
1 'polypeptide(L)'
;YWAVPASFALCSSLFLAFFHLGGGYVEQSCSRVSLCHHFLAMCLGLWAHWRYSEQMVADEAVFAPNTRFADAMLLQHFNLGYFFYDLVHVAVWDQKFLVHHLVALAGYGSSEYSNVFALANAVNTWITECGSFMYSAYLVFRSEGLYVAFVVLYTASRAYFAAWSLRVLALAWEGLQGRSRYAFSAWAPYCAATLQVLLLVINMSFVVTHWKKLLGRCARGKSKKQAD
;
A
#
# COMPACT_ATOMS: atom_id res chain seq x y z
N TYR A 1 -12.65 -2.67 -14.98
CA TYR A 1 -13.91 -2.00 -14.60
C TYR A 1 -14.71 -2.77 -13.56
N TRP A 2 -15.20 -4.00 -13.81
CA TRP A 2 -16.00 -4.75 -12.82
C TRP A 2 -15.27 -5.11 -11.52
N ALA A 3 -13.94 -5.12 -11.51
CA ALA A 3 -13.16 -5.39 -10.31
C ALA A 3 -13.35 -4.36 -9.19
N VAL A 4 -13.64 -3.09 -9.50
CA VAL A 4 -13.93 -2.05 -8.49
C VAL A 4 -15.22 -2.37 -7.72
N PRO A 5 -16.40 -2.47 -8.35
CA PRO A 5 -17.64 -2.79 -7.63
C PRO A 5 -17.59 -4.20 -7.02
N ALA A 6 -16.92 -5.18 -7.65
CA ALA A 6 -16.77 -6.51 -7.08
C ALA A 6 -15.95 -6.51 -5.79
N SER A 7 -14.82 -5.79 -5.75
CA SER A 7 -13.99 -5.65 -4.54
C SER A 7 -14.74 -4.91 -3.42
N PHE A 8 -15.42 -3.81 -3.76
CA PHE A 8 -16.26 -3.08 -2.80
C PHE A 8 -17.35 -3.99 -2.20
N ALA A 9 -18.07 -4.72 -3.06
CA ALA A 9 -19.13 -5.63 -2.64
C ALA A 9 -18.60 -6.80 -1.79
N LEU A 10 -17.44 -7.36 -2.16
CA LEU A 10 -16.76 -8.40 -1.40
C LEU A 10 -16.40 -7.91 0.00
N CYS A 11 -15.74 -6.75 0.12
CA CYS A 11 -15.34 -6.19 1.41
C CYS A 11 -16.56 -5.86 2.29
N SER A 12 -17.59 -5.27 1.70
CA SER A 12 -18.86 -4.98 2.39
C SER A 12 -19.56 -6.25 2.88
N SER A 13 -19.60 -7.30 2.05
CA SER A 13 -20.22 -8.58 2.40
C SER A 13 -19.44 -9.29 3.51
N LEU A 14 -18.11 -9.27 3.46
CA LEU A 14 -17.26 -9.81 4.51
C LEU A 14 -17.45 -9.06 5.83
N PHE A 15 -17.58 -7.73 5.78
CA PHE A 15 -17.89 -6.94 6.97
C PHE A 15 -19.21 -7.37 7.61
N LEU A 16 -20.28 -7.44 6.81
CA LEU A 16 -21.60 -7.87 7.28
C LEU A 16 -21.56 -9.30 7.84
N ALA A 17 -20.82 -10.20 7.21
CA ALA A 17 -20.64 -11.56 7.70
C ALA A 17 -19.92 -11.58 9.07
N PHE A 18 -18.81 -10.86 9.23
CA PHE A 18 -18.08 -10.83 10.50
C PHE A 18 -18.84 -10.12 11.62
N PHE A 19 -19.57 -9.05 11.28
CA PHE A 19 -20.33 -8.27 12.24
C PHE A 19 -21.60 -8.99 12.68
N HIS A 20 -22.47 -9.37 11.73
CA HIS A 20 -23.77 -9.96 12.05
C HIS A 20 -23.71 -11.46 12.34
N LEU A 21 -22.95 -12.24 11.57
CA LEU A 21 -22.90 -13.69 11.76
C LEU A 21 -21.82 -14.10 12.75
N GLY A 22 -20.70 -13.35 12.79
CA GLY A 22 -19.59 -13.58 13.70
C GLY A 22 -19.75 -12.94 15.08
N GLY A 23 -20.76 -12.07 15.28
CA GLY A 23 -20.98 -11.33 16.53
C GLY A 23 -19.82 -10.41 16.94
N GLY A 24 -18.97 -10.02 15.97
CA GLY A 24 -17.81 -9.17 16.24
C GLY A 24 -18.18 -7.69 16.40
N TYR A 25 -17.40 -6.95 17.17
CA TYR A 25 -17.49 -5.49 17.17
C TYR A 25 -17.06 -4.90 15.81
N VAL A 26 -17.47 -3.66 15.53
CA VAL A 26 -17.13 -2.96 14.27
C VAL A 26 -15.62 -3.00 13.99
N GLU A 27 -14.79 -2.64 14.96
CA GLU A 27 -13.33 -2.61 14.83
C GLU A 27 -12.71 -3.99 14.50
N GLN A 28 -13.23 -5.05 15.13
CA GLN A 28 -12.76 -6.42 14.89
C GLN A 28 -13.15 -6.91 13.49
N SER A 29 -14.36 -6.59 13.07
CA SER A 29 -14.87 -6.92 11.73
C SER A 29 -14.06 -6.20 10.66
N CYS A 30 -13.78 -4.90 10.84
CA CYS A 30 -12.91 -4.11 9.95
C CYS A 30 -11.51 -4.70 9.86
N SER A 31 -10.90 -5.04 11.01
CA SER A 31 -9.55 -5.61 11.05
C SER A 31 -9.47 -6.95 10.30
N ARG A 32 -10.52 -7.78 10.35
CA ARG A 32 -10.60 -9.05 9.60
C ARG A 32 -10.77 -8.82 8.10
N VAL A 33 -11.65 -7.89 7.69
CA VAL A 33 -11.82 -7.52 6.27
C VAL A 33 -10.51 -6.98 5.70
N SER A 34 -9.87 -6.04 6.40
CA SER A 34 -8.56 -5.46 6.04
C SER A 34 -7.50 -6.55 5.92
N LEU A 35 -7.40 -7.49 6.87
CA LEU A 35 -6.46 -8.61 6.78
C LEU A 35 -6.69 -9.47 5.53
N CYS A 36 -7.95 -9.84 5.24
CA CYS A 36 -8.31 -10.61 4.05
C CYS A 36 -7.98 -9.84 2.76
N HIS A 37 -8.32 -8.55 2.69
CA HIS A 37 -8.00 -7.69 1.55
C HIS A 37 -6.50 -7.64 1.32
N HIS A 38 -5.72 -7.32 2.36
CA HIS A 38 -4.27 -7.18 2.25
C HIS A 38 -3.59 -8.47 1.81
N PHE A 39 -4.08 -9.62 2.27
CA PHE A 39 -3.58 -10.91 1.81
C PHE A 39 -3.86 -11.13 0.31
N LEU A 40 -5.09 -10.92 -0.15
CA LEU A 40 -5.46 -11.08 -1.56
C LEU A 40 -4.74 -10.08 -2.46
N ALA A 41 -4.64 -8.82 -2.03
CA ALA A 41 -3.92 -7.77 -2.75
C ALA A 41 -2.42 -8.07 -2.84
N MET A 42 -1.82 -8.63 -1.78
CA MET A 42 -0.43 -9.11 -1.80
C MET A 42 -0.25 -10.25 -2.82
N CYS A 43 -1.16 -11.23 -2.88
CA CYS A 43 -1.11 -12.32 -3.86
C CYS A 43 -1.23 -11.80 -5.30
N LEU A 44 -2.19 -10.90 -5.57
CA LEU A 44 -2.35 -10.25 -6.87
C LEU A 44 -1.15 -9.39 -7.24
N GLY A 45 -0.58 -8.67 -6.26
CA GLY A 45 0.66 -7.93 -6.40
C GLY A 45 1.81 -8.82 -6.81
N LEU A 46 2.02 -9.94 -6.10
CA LEU A 46 3.07 -10.89 -6.42
C LEU A 46 2.91 -11.48 -7.83
N TRP A 47 1.68 -11.80 -8.22
CA TRP A 47 1.36 -12.26 -9.57
C TRP A 47 1.75 -11.21 -10.63
N ALA A 48 1.36 -9.95 -10.44
CA ALA A 48 1.71 -8.87 -11.36
C ALA A 48 3.23 -8.65 -11.44
N HIS A 49 3.95 -8.72 -10.31
CA HIS A 49 5.41 -8.62 -10.28
C HIS A 49 6.07 -9.74 -11.06
N TRP A 50 5.60 -10.97 -10.87
CA TRP A 50 6.14 -12.13 -11.59
C TRP A 50 5.90 -12.00 -13.10
N ARG A 51 4.65 -11.67 -13.49
CA ARG A 51 4.23 -11.57 -14.89
C ARG A 51 4.95 -10.47 -15.66
N TYR A 52 5.23 -9.33 -15.01
CA TYR A 52 5.81 -8.13 -15.62
C TYR A 52 7.23 -7.81 -15.15
N SER A 53 7.94 -8.81 -14.60
CA SER A 53 9.27 -8.65 -14.01
C SER A 53 10.28 -7.98 -14.95
N GLU A 54 10.28 -8.35 -16.23
CA GLU A 54 11.15 -7.73 -17.23
C GLU A 54 10.82 -6.25 -17.46
N GLN A 55 9.54 -5.89 -17.53
CA GLN A 55 9.09 -4.51 -17.75
C GLN A 55 9.25 -3.62 -16.52
N MET A 56 9.37 -4.22 -15.33
CA MET A 56 9.73 -3.50 -14.11
C MET A 56 11.20 -3.06 -14.13
N VAL A 57 12.08 -3.89 -14.72
CA VAL A 57 13.52 -3.64 -14.84
C VAL A 57 13.85 -2.80 -16.08
N ALA A 58 13.09 -2.96 -17.16
CA ALA A 58 13.07 -2.01 -18.26
C ALA A 58 12.43 -0.68 -17.80
N ASP A 59 12.81 0.43 -18.39
CA ASP A 59 12.34 1.78 -18.05
C ASP A 59 10.86 2.04 -18.46
N GLU A 60 10.05 0.99 -18.49
CA GLU A 60 8.65 1.00 -18.95
C GLU A 60 7.66 1.10 -17.78
N ALA A 61 8.09 0.86 -16.54
CA ALA A 61 7.19 0.66 -15.41
C ALA A 61 6.30 1.85 -15.03
N VAL A 62 6.70 3.08 -15.37
CA VAL A 62 5.98 4.31 -15.00
C VAL A 62 5.11 4.83 -16.14
N PHE A 63 5.64 4.94 -17.37
CA PHE A 63 4.96 5.65 -18.46
C PHE A 63 4.43 4.76 -19.58
N ALA A 64 4.63 3.44 -19.53
CA ALA A 64 3.98 2.57 -20.51
C ALA A 64 2.45 2.55 -20.30
N PRO A 65 1.66 2.42 -21.39
CA PRO A 65 0.21 2.42 -21.30
C PRO A 65 -0.33 1.32 -20.38
N ASN A 66 -1.32 1.64 -19.55
CA ASN A 66 -1.92 0.69 -18.61
C ASN A 66 -2.52 -0.54 -19.29
N THR A 67 -2.95 -0.42 -20.54
CA THR A 67 -3.47 -1.51 -21.37
C THR A 67 -2.46 -2.64 -21.58
N ARG A 68 -1.16 -2.40 -21.36
CA ARG A 68 -0.12 -3.44 -21.42
C ARG A 68 0.00 -4.27 -20.15
N PHE A 69 -0.61 -3.83 -19.04
CA PHE A 69 -0.44 -4.43 -17.71
C PHE A 69 -1.79 -4.80 -17.10
N ALA A 70 -2.50 -5.74 -17.73
CA ALA A 70 -3.86 -6.12 -17.32
C ALA A 70 -3.92 -6.60 -15.85
N ASP A 71 -2.94 -7.37 -15.38
CA ASP A 71 -2.92 -7.85 -13.98
C ASP A 71 -2.59 -6.73 -12.98
N ALA A 72 -1.78 -5.75 -13.38
CA ALA A 72 -1.51 -4.57 -12.57
C ALA A 72 -2.76 -3.69 -12.45
N MET A 73 -3.51 -3.54 -13.55
CA MET A 73 -4.80 -2.86 -13.57
C MET A 73 -5.86 -3.61 -12.74
N LEU A 74 -5.87 -4.94 -12.78
CA LEU A 74 -6.74 -5.74 -11.91
C LEU A 74 -6.45 -5.46 -10.44
N LEU A 75 -5.18 -5.46 -10.03
CA LEU A 75 -4.77 -5.11 -8.67
C LEU A 75 -5.17 -3.68 -8.29
N GLN A 76 -4.96 -2.71 -9.19
CA GLN A 76 -5.36 -1.32 -8.98
C GLN A 76 -6.88 -1.20 -8.77
N HIS A 77 -7.68 -1.83 -9.62
CA HIS A 77 -9.14 -1.82 -9.50
C HIS A 77 -9.62 -2.56 -8.25
N PHE A 78 -8.96 -3.67 -7.89
CA PHE A 78 -9.22 -4.39 -6.65
C PHE A 78 -8.98 -3.50 -5.43
N ASN A 79 -7.87 -2.75 -5.40
CA ASN A 79 -7.59 -1.81 -4.32
C ASN A 79 -8.51 -0.60 -4.30
N LEU A 80 -8.86 -0.03 -5.44
CA LEU A 80 -9.85 1.06 -5.53
C LEU A 80 -11.18 0.67 -4.87
N GLY A 81 -11.69 -0.52 -5.16
CA GLY A 81 -12.93 -1.01 -4.55
C GLY A 81 -12.84 -1.12 -3.02
N TYR A 82 -11.72 -1.65 -2.51
CA TYR A 82 -11.45 -1.68 -1.07
C TYR A 82 -11.35 -0.27 -0.47
N PHE A 83 -10.59 0.63 -1.10
CA PHE A 83 -10.43 1.99 -0.61
C PHE A 83 -11.77 2.74 -0.54
N PHE A 84 -12.69 2.54 -1.49
CA PHE A 84 -14.03 3.12 -1.38
C PHE A 84 -14.83 2.56 -0.21
N TYR A 85 -14.74 1.26 0.05
CA TYR A 85 -15.35 0.62 1.23
C TYR A 85 -14.73 1.16 2.53
N ASP A 86 -13.40 1.24 2.57
CA ASP A 86 -12.64 1.57 3.77
C ASP A 86 -12.65 3.09 4.05
N LEU A 87 -12.82 3.94 3.04
CA LEU A 87 -12.95 5.39 3.22
C LEU A 87 -14.14 5.75 4.11
N VAL A 88 -15.26 5.04 3.95
CA VAL A 88 -16.43 5.18 4.84
C VAL A 88 -16.04 4.82 6.27
N HIS A 89 -15.26 3.75 6.44
CA HIS A 89 -14.84 3.30 7.77
C HIS A 89 -13.86 4.24 8.44
N VAL A 90 -12.81 4.64 7.73
CA VAL A 90 -11.76 5.55 8.20
C VAL A 90 -12.32 6.93 8.49
N ALA A 91 -13.31 7.42 7.72
CA ALA A 91 -13.97 8.69 7.97
C ALA A 91 -14.76 8.71 9.30
N VAL A 92 -15.37 7.58 9.66
CA VAL A 92 -16.26 7.48 10.83
C VAL A 92 -15.52 7.00 12.09
N TRP A 93 -14.59 6.05 11.98
CA TRP A 93 -14.03 5.33 13.14
C TRP A 93 -12.52 5.45 13.34
N ASP A 94 -11.69 5.56 12.29
CA ASP A 94 -10.22 5.64 12.45
C ASP A 94 -9.53 6.57 11.46
N GLN A 95 -9.66 7.87 11.70
CA GLN A 95 -9.19 8.94 10.79
C GLN A 95 -7.67 8.98 10.59
N LYS A 96 -6.87 8.22 11.36
CA LYS A 96 -5.41 8.22 11.28
C LYS A 96 -4.89 7.79 9.91
N PHE A 97 -5.64 6.95 9.20
CA PHE A 97 -5.27 6.43 7.88
C PHE A 97 -5.83 7.24 6.72
N LEU A 98 -6.65 8.27 6.98
CA LEU A 98 -7.35 9.02 5.93
C LEU A 98 -6.40 9.61 4.89
N VAL A 99 -5.28 10.20 5.34
CA VAL A 99 -4.30 10.80 4.44
C VAL A 99 -3.64 9.75 3.54
N HIS A 100 -3.36 8.56 4.06
CA HIS A 100 -2.80 7.46 3.26
C HIS A 100 -3.77 7.03 2.17
N HIS A 101 -5.05 6.84 2.51
CA HIS A 101 -6.11 6.46 1.57
C HIS A 101 -6.33 7.52 0.50
N LEU A 102 -6.32 8.80 0.86
CA LEU A 102 -6.45 9.90 -0.11
C LEU A 102 -5.29 9.93 -1.10
N VAL A 103 -4.05 9.74 -0.64
CA VAL A 103 -2.88 9.69 -1.53
C VAL A 103 -2.94 8.46 -2.44
N ALA A 104 -3.35 7.30 -1.92
CA ALA A 104 -3.52 6.08 -2.72
C ALA A 104 -4.59 6.25 -3.80
N LEU A 105 -5.76 6.79 -3.44
CA LEU A 105 -6.85 7.11 -4.38
C LEU A 105 -6.40 8.11 -5.44
N ALA A 106 -5.65 9.16 -5.06
CA ALA A 106 -5.10 10.12 -6.01
C ALA A 106 -4.12 9.45 -6.99
N GLY A 107 -3.31 8.49 -6.52
CA GLY A 107 -2.40 7.73 -7.37
C GLY A 107 -3.10 6.83 -8.38
N TYR A 108 -4.12 6.09 -7.95
CA TYR A 108 -4.92 5.26 -8.86
C TYR A 108 -5.76 6.12 -9.81
N GLY A 109 -6.40 7.19 -9.32
CA GLY A 109 -7.19 8.09 -10.15
C GLY A 109 -6.33 8.79 -11.22
N SER A 110 -5.13 9.25 -10.85
CA SER A 110 -4.17 9.81 -11.81
C SER A 110 -3.72 8.77 -12.84
N SER A 111 -3.60 7.50 -12.44
CA SER A 111 -3.26 6.40 -13.33
C SER A 111 -4.37 6.11 -14.34
N GLU A 112 -5.63 6.04 -13.91
CA GLU A 112 -6.79 5.86 -14.81
C GLU A 112 -6.87 7.02 -15.81
N TYR A 113 -6.74 8.26 -15.32
CA TYR A 113 -6.92 9.45 -16.15
C TYR A 113 -5.77 9.67 -17.16
N SER A 114 -4.53 9.36 -16.77
CA SER A 114 -3.36 9.48 -17.67
C SER A 114 -3.09 8.22 -18.50
N ASN A 115 -3.78 7.12 -18.22
CA ASN A 115 -3.53 5.79 -18.80
C ASN A 115 -2.08 5.30 -18.63
N VAL A 116 -1.40 5.71 -17.56
CA VAL A 116 -0.05 5.25 -17.19
C VAL A 116 0.03 4.94 -15.69
N PHE A 117 1.19 4.52 -15.18
CA PHE A 117 1.46 4.15 -13.78
C PHE A 117 0.92 2.81 -13.27
N ALA A 118 0.16 2.03 -14.02
CA ALA A 118 -0.41 0.77 -13.50
C ALA A 118 0.65 -0.14 -12.88
N LEU A 119 1.77 -0.36 -13.57
CA LEU A 119 2.83 -1.21 -13.07
C LEU A 119 3.56 -0.59 -11.88
N ALA A 120 3.85 0.72 -11.91
CA ALA A 120 4.45 1.42 -10.77
C ALA A 120 3.57 1.41 -9.52
N ASN A 121 2.27 1.61 -9.70
CA ASN A 121 1.27 1.48 -8.65
C ASN A 121 1.18 0.05 -8.13
N ALA A 122 1.32 -0.97 -8.98
CA ALA A 122 1.35 -2.35 -8.52
C ALA A 122 2.56 -2.64 -7.61
N VAL A 123 3.73 -2.07 -7.91
CA VAL A 123 4.91 -2.16 -7.02
C VAL A 123 4.65 -1.48 -5.68
N ASN A 124 4.18 -0.23 -5.73
CA ASN A 124 3.86 0.54 -4.54
C ASN A 124 2.84 -0.19 -3.67
N THR A 125 1.81 -0.75 -4.30
CA THR A 125 0.75 -1.54 -3.67
C THR A 125 1.36 -2.75 -3.00
N TRP A 126 2.02 -3.65 -3.74
CA TRP A 126 2.55 -4.89 -3.18
C TRP A 126 3.44 -4.68 -1.95
N ILE A 127 4.35 -3.70 -2.00
CA ILE A 127 5.20 -3.34 -0.86
C ILE A 127 4.35 -2.84 0.32
N THR A 128 3.32 -2.03 0.05
CA THR A 128 2.41 -1.52 1.08
C THR A 128 1.58 -2.63 1.71
N GLU A 129 0.99 -3.49 0.90
CA GLU A 129 0.16 -4.64 1.30
C GLU A 129 0.94 -5.64 2.16
N CYS A 130 2.19 -5.96 1.79
CA CYS A 130 3.09 -6.75 2.64
C CYS A 130 3.27 -6.12 4.03
N GLY A 131 3.48 -4.80 4.08
CA GLY A 131 3.60 -4.05 5.32
C GLY A 131 2.34 -4.09 6.19
N SER A 132 1.18 -3.85 5.57
CA SER A 132 -0.13 -3.85 6.24
C SER A 132 -0.52 -5.24 6.73
N PHE A 133 -0.20 -6.30 5.98
CA PHE A 133 -0.40 -7.69 6.41
C PHE A 133 0.42 -8.01 7.67
N MET A 134 1.72 -7.66 7.68
CA MET A 134 2.58 -7.87 8.85
C MET A 134 2.07 -7.10 10.07
N TYR A 135 1.64 -5.85 9.89
CA TYR A 135 1.08 -5.04 10.98
C TYR A 135 -0.22 -5.62 11.52
N SER A 136 -1.12 -6.05 10.62
CA SER A 136 -2.40 -6.65 10.97
C SER A 136 -2.20 -7.98 11.72
N ALA A 137 -1.27 -8.82 11.26
CA ALA A 137 -0.89 -10.05 11.97
C ALA A 137 -0.39 -9.75 13.40
N TYR A 138 0.46 -8.73 13.56
CA TYR A 138 0.86 -8.26 14.89
C TYR A 138 -0.34 -7.82 15.74
N LEU A 139 -1.29 -7.05 15.20
CA LEU A 139 -2.46 -6.58 15.94
C LEU A 139 -3.37 -7.70 16.41
N VAL A 140 -3.44 -8.80 15.66
CA VAL A 140 -4.22 -10.00 15.99
C VAL A 140 -3.57 -10.81 17.12
N PHE A 141 -2.27 -11.11 17.03
CA PHE A 141 -1.60 -12.00 17.98
C PHE A 141 -0.93 -11.30 19.17
N ARG A 142 -0.58 -10.01 19.03
CA ARG A 142 -0.09 -9.10 20.09
C ARG A 142 1.09 -9.58 20.94
N SER A 143 2.09 -10.26 20.37
CA SER A 143 3.32 -10.62 21.10
C SER A 143 4.46 -9.61 20.90
N GLU A 144 5.35 -9.48 21.89
CA GLU A 144 6.54 -8.60 21.78
C GLU A 144 7.51 -9.10 20.69
N GLY A 145 7.70 -10.42 20.57
CA GLY A 145 8.54 -11.01 19.52
C GLY A 145 7.99 -10.69 18.12
N LEU A 146 6.67 -10.79 17.92
CA LEU A 146 6.03 -10.41 16.66
C LEU A 146 6.13 -8.91 16.40
N TYR A 147 6.06 -8.06 17.43
CA TYR A 147 6.25 -6.62 17.27
C TYR A 147 7.67 -6.30 16.78
N VAL A 148 8.71 -6.91 17.38
CA VAL A 148 10.10 -6.74 16.93
C VAL A 148 10.27 -7.21 15.49
N ALA A 149 9.78 -8.41 15.16
CA ALA A 149 9.85 -8.97 13.81
C ALA A 149 9.15 -8.05 12.80
N PHE A 150 7.96 -7.55 13.12
CA PHE A 150 7.24 -6.56 12.33
C PHE A 150 8.09 -5.32 12.07
N VAL A 151 8.68 -4.69 13.10
CA VAL A 151 9.47 -3.46 12.92
C VAL A 151 10.66 -3.70 11.99
N VAL A 152 11.37 -4.81 12.15
CA VAL A 152 12.54 -5.15 11.31
C VAL A 152 12.12 -5.41 9.86
N LEU A 153 11.14 -6.30 9.64
CA LEU A 153 10.69 -6.66 8.29
C LEU A 153 10.03 -5.48 7.58
N TYR A 154 9.24 -4.68 8.30
CA TYR A 154 8.66 -3.46 7.78
C TYR A 154 9.74 -2.47 7.37
N THR A 155 10.79 -2.28 8.18
CA THR A 155 11.92 -1.41 7.84
C THR A 155 12.63 -1.88 6.57
N ALA A 156 12.90 -3.18 6.44
CA ALA A 156 13.50 -3.75 5.22
C ALA A 156 12.61 -3.51 3.99
N SER A 157 11.29 -3.72 4.12
CA SER A 157 10.35 -3.44 3.03
C SER A 157 10.34 -1.95 2.62
N ARG A 158 10.53 -1.03 3.58
CA ARG A 158 10.59 0.41 3.29
C ARG A 158 11.93 0.88 2.74
N ALA A 159 13.02 0.17 3.03
CA ALA A 159 14.29 0.38 2.34
C ALA A 159 14.17 0.03 0.85
N TYR A 160 13.52 -1.09 0.54
CA TYR A 160 13.19 -1.44 -0.85
C TYR A 160 12.25 -0.41 -1.50
N PHE A 161 11.21 0.04 -0.78
CA PHE A 161 10.32 1.12 -1.23
C PHE A 161 11.08 2.42 -1.53
N ALA A 162 12.08 2.78 -0.72
CA ALA A 162 12.90 3.96 -0.95
C ALA A 162 13.73 3.84 -2.25
N ALA A 163 14.37 2.69 -2.47
CA ALA A 163 15.09 2.40 -3.71
C ALA A 163 14.15 2.46 -4.94
N TRP A 164 12.96 1.87 -4.81
CA TRP A 164 11.92 1.96 -5.83
C TRP A 164 11.47 3.41 -6.08
N SER A 165 11.31 4.21 -5.03
CA SER A 165 10.94 5.63 -5.13
C SER A 165 11.97 6.43 -5.92
N LEU A 166 13.27 6.18 -5.71
CA LEU A 166 14.33 6.82 -6.49
C LEU A 166 14.24 6.45 -7.97
N ARG A 167 13.91 5.19 -8.29
CA ARG A 167 13.70 4.75 -9.67
C ARG A 167 12.50 5.46 -10.32
N VAL A 168 11.36 5.55 -9.63
CA VAL A 168 10.19 6.27 -10.14
C VAL A 168 10.52 7.75 -10.37
N LEU A 169 11.27 8.39 -9.46
CA LEU A 169 11.70 9.78 -9.62
C LEU A 169 12.67 9.97 -10.79
N ALA A 170 13.60 9.04 -11.01
CA ALA A 170 14.49 9.06 -12.18
C ALA A 170 13.69 8.94 -13.48
N LEU A 171 12.74 8.01 -13.55
CA LEU A 171 11.87 7.87 -14.72
C LEU A 171 11.01 9.12 -14.93
N ALA A 172 10.45 9.70 -13.86
CA ALA A 172 9.70 10.95 -13.96
C ALA A 172 10.55 12.10 -14.51
N TRP A 173 11.80 12.20 -14.08
CA TRP A 173 12.75 13.16 -14.62
C TRP A 173 13.04 12.94 -16.11
N GLU A 174 13.24 11.69 -16.54
CA GLU A 174 13.39 11.36 -17.97
C GLU A 174 12.14 11.70 -18.78
N GLY A 175 10.95 11.47 -18.20
CA GLY A 175 9.67 11.87 -18.78
C GLY A 175 9.58 13.38 -19.02
N LEU A 176 10.04 14.19 -18.05
CA LEU A 176 10.13 15.66 -18.21
C LEU A 176 11.13 16.10 -19.27
N GLN A 177 12.20 15.32 -19.48
CA GLN A 177 13.19 15.57 -20.54
C GLN A 177 12.72 15.11 -21.93
N GLY A 178 11.52 14.56 -22.06
CA GLY A 178 11.01 14.02 -23.32
C GLY A 178 11.74 12.75 -23.78
N ARG A 179 12.40 12.04 -22.87
CA ARG A 179 13.18 10.82 -23.18
C ARG A 179 12.39 9.52 -23.08
N SER A 180 11.12 9.61 -22.67
CA SER A 180 10.26 8.44 -22.60
C SER A 180 9.82 7.95 -23.99
N ARG A 181 9.71 6.63 -24.12
CA ARG A 181 9.29 5.95 -25.36
C ARG A 181 7.78 6.08 -25.64
N TYR A 182 7.00 6.47 -24.64
CA TYR A 182 5.54 6.48 -24.71
C TYR A 182 5.00 7.90 -24.59
N ALA A 183 3.89 8.15 -25.27
CA ALA A 183 3.12 9.36 -25.09
C ALA A 183 2.28 9.27 -23.80
N PHE A 184 2.28 10.35 -23.03
CA PHE A 184 1.47 10.52 -21.83
C PHE A 184 1.12 11.99 -21.66
N SER A 185 0.16 12.27 -20.78
CA SER A 185 -0.22 13.65 -20.49
C SER A 185 0.95 14.43 -19.85
N ALA A 186 1.18 15.67 -20.27
CA ALA A 186 2.33 16.49 -19.82
C ALA A 186 2.43 16.65 -18.29
N TRP A 187 1.31 16.57 -17.57
CA TRP A 187 1.26 16.64 -16.10
C TRP A 187 1.65 15.33 -15.39
N ALA A 188 1.67 14.20 -16.12
CA ALA A 188 1.87 12.86 -15.54
C ALA A 188 3.21 12.74 -14.78
N PRO A 189 4.37 13.19 -15.29
CA PRO A 189 5.61 13.10 -14.54
C PRO A 189 5.59 13.88 -13.22
N TYR A 190 4.92 15.03 -13.17
CA TYR A 190 4.75 15.80 -11.94
C TYR A 190 3.91 15.01 -10.93
N CYS A 191 2.80 14.40 -11.35
CA CYS A 191 2.00 13.54 -10.49
C CYS A 191 2.80 12.34 -9.97
N ALA A 192 3.55 11.64 -10.84
CA ALA A 192 4.39 10.53 -10.44
C ALA A 192 5.39 10.95 -9.35
N ALA A 193 6.08 12.07 -9.55
CA ALA A 193 7.05 12.58 -8.58
C ALA A 193 6.38 13.00 -7.26
N THR A 194 5.33 13.82 -7.31
CA THR A 194 4.65 14.31 -6.11
C THR A 194 4.05 13.17 -5.29
N LEU A 195 3.33 12.25 -5.93
CA LEU A 195 2.70 11.12 -5.24
C LEU A 195 3.76 10.17 -4.66
N GLN A 196 4.85 9.91 -5.38
CA GLN A 196 5.92 9.05 -4.87
C GLN A 196 6.61 9.69 -3.65
N VAL A 197 6.87 11.00 -3.67
CA VAL A 197 7.43 11.73 -2.53
C VAL A 197 6.47 11.68 -1.32
N LEU A 198 5.17 11.92 -1.54
CA LEU A 198 4.17 11.84 -0.47
C LEU A 198 4.12 10.44 0.15
N LEU A 199 4.09 9.38 -0.68
CA LEU A 199 4.13 8.01 -0.21
C LEU A 199 5.41 7.72 0.57
N LEU A 200 6.57 8.20 0.12
CA LEU A 200 7.84 8.03 0.82
C LEU A 200 7.80 8.69 2.21
N VAL A 201 7.31 9.93 2.30
CA VAL A 201 7.19 10.67 3.57
C VAL A 201 6.26 9.96 4.55
N ILE A 202 5.09 9.51 4.09
CA ILE A 202 4.12 8.77 4.92
C ILE A 202 4.78 7.48 5.45
N ASN A 203 5.43 6.73 4.58
CA ASN A 203 6.07 5.46 4.96
C ASN A 203 7.23 5.66 5.93
N MET A 204 8.08 6.67 5.72
CA MET A 204 9.20 6.96 6.62
C MET A 204 8.73 7.45 7.99
N SER A 205 7.66 8.25 8.02
CA SER A 205 7.04 8.68 9.28
C SER A 205 6.56 7.49 10.12
N PHE A 206 5.99 6.48 9.46
CA PHE A 206 5.56 5.24 10.11
C PHE A 206 6.73 4.39 10.63
N VAL A 207 7.80 4.24 9.83
CA VAL A 207 9.05 3.57 10.27
C VAL A 207 9.60 4.25 11.52
N VAL A 208 9.76 5.58 11.49
CA VAL A 208 10.28 6.36 12.63
C VAL A 208 9.42 6.18 13.87
N THR A 209 8.09 6.20 13.71
CA THR A 209 7.13 6.03 14.81
C THR A 209 7.32 4.69 15.50
N HIS A 210 7.45 3.60 14.74
CA HIS A 210 7.58 2.27 15.31
C HIS A 210 8.95 1.98 15.90
N TRP A 211 10.03 2.53 15.33
CA TRP A 211 11.36 2.48 15.94
C TRP A 211 11.40 3.24 17.27
N LYS A 212 10.85 4.46 17.33
CA LYS A 212 10.74 5.21 18.60
C LYS A 212 9.98 4.40 19.67
N LYS A 213 8.87 3.77 19.28
CA LYS A 213 8.09 2.93 20.19
C LYS A 213 8.86 1.68 20.64
N LEU A 214 9.59 1.02 19.74
CA LEU A 214 10.41 -0.15 20.08
C LEU A 214 11.55 0.21 21.03
N LEU A 215 12.32 1.26 20.73
CA LEU A 215 13.41 1.75 21.58
C LEU A 215 12.91 2.16 22.98
N GLY A 216 11.75 2.84 23.05
CA GLY A 216 11.12 3.18 24.32
C GLY A 216 10.73 1.95 25.16
N ARG A 217 10.26 0.86 24.53
CA ARG A 217 9.97 -0.40 25.23
C ARG A 217 11.23 -1.06 25.76
N CYS A 218 12.31 -1.09 24.97
CA CYS A 218 13.59 -1.63 25.40
C CYS A 218 14.19 -0.86 26.59
N ALA A 219 14.09 0.47 26.58
CA ALA A 219 14.57 1.31 27.68
C ALA A 219 13.79 1.05 28.99
N ARG A 220 12.46 0.94 28.93
CA ARG A 220 11.61 0.63 30.10
C ARG A 220 11.82 -0.80 30.61
N GLY A 221 12.03 -1.77 29.72
CA GLY A 221 12.34 -3.15 30.10
C GLY A 221 13.67 -3.30 30.84
N LYS A 222 14.69 -2.51 30.46
CA LYS A 222 15.97 -2.44 31.19
C LYS A 222 15.81 -1.81 32.58
N SER A 223 14.99 -0.76 32.70
CA SER A 223 14.72 -0.11 33.99
C SER A 223 13.99 -1.01 34.99
N LYS A 224 13.14 -1.94 34.53
CA LYS A 224 12.50 -2.94 35.40
C LYS A 224 13.47 -4.01 35.90
N LYS A 225 14.34 -4.52 35.02
CA LYS A 225 15.35 -5.53 35.37
C LYS A 225 16.48 -5.03 36.29
N GLN A 226 16.64 -3.72 36.45
CA GLN A 226 17.59 -3.12 37.39
C GLN A 226 16.98 -2.77 38.75
N ALA A 227 15.65 -2.88 38.87
CA ALA A 227 14.91 -2.59 40.10
C ALA A 227 14.50 -3.87 40.86
N ASP A 228 14.74 -5.05 40.25
CA ASP A 228 14.58 -6.39 40.82
C ASP A 228 15.97 -6.96 41.16
#